data_AF-A0A967LKD3-F1
#
_entry.id   AF-A0A967LKD3-F1
#
_cell.length_a   1.000
_cell.length_b   1.000
_cell.length_c   1.000
_cell.angle_alpha   90.00
_cell.angle_beta   90.00
_cell.angle_gamma   90.00
#
_symmetry.space_group_name_H-M   'P 1'
#
loop_
_entity.id
_entity.type
_entity.pdbx_description
1 polymer ?
#
loop_
_entity_poly.entity_id
_entity_poly.type
_entity_poly.pdbx_seq_one_letter_code
_entity_poly.pdbx_strand_id
1 'polypeptide(L)' 'MASIKTDQLRAGMALRQDAVHRTGRIILRAGHVLEDEDIRSLRAWGVTEVQIAGDEVVSGKPA' A
#
# COMPACT_ATOMS: atom_id res chain seq x y z
N MET A 1 -7.47 12.06 -4.14
CA MET A 1 -7.39 10.65 -3.72
C MET A 1 -5.94 10.38 -3.38
N ALA A 2 -5.63 10.01 -2.14
CA ALA A 2 -4.26 9.90 -1.65
C ALA A 2 -3.71 8.50 -1.93
N SER A 3 -2.69 8.41 -2.79
CA SER A 3 -1.77 7.26 -2.82
C SER A 3 -0.71 7.46 -1.74
N ILE A 4 -0.33 6.39 -1.07
CA ILE A 4 0.81 6.37 -0.14
C ILE A 4 1.95 5.59 -0.78
N LYS A 5 3.18 6.00 -0.49
CA LYS A 5 4.36 5.26 -0.92
C LYS A 5 4.44 3.93 -0.20
N THR A 6 4.88 2.88 -0.90
CA THR A 6 5.10 1.55 -0.33
C THR A 6 6.04 1.59 0.89
N ASP A 7 6.93 2.58 0.94
CA ASP A 7 7.85 2.77 2.07
C ASP A 7 7.17 3.25 3.37
N GLN A 8 6.04 3.95 3.24
CA GLN A 8 5.24 4.44 4.36
C GLN A 8 4.15 3.44 4.78
N LEU A 9 4.01 2.32 4.08
CA LEU A 9 3.09 1.25 4.47
C LEU A 9 3.48 0.62 5.80
N ARG A 10 2.47 0.18 6.54
CA ARG A 10 2.62 -0.57 7.79
C ARG A 10 1.64 -1.73 7.79
N ALA A 11 2.04 -2.81 8.46
CA ALA A 11 1.16 -3.93 8.69
C ALA A 11 -0.10 -3.46 9.44
N GLY A 12 -1.27 -3.99 9.06
CA GLY A 12 -2.58 -3.57 9.56
C GLY A 12 -3.30 -2.53 8.71
N MET A 13 -2.63 -1.94 7.70
CA MET A 13 -3.29 -1.06 6.72
C MET A 13 -4.08 -1.86 5.69
N ALA A 14 -5.32 -1.50 5.39
CA ALA A 14 -6.12 -2.19 4.38
C ALA A 14 -6.01 -1.51 3.00
N LEU A 15 -5.86 -2.26 1.91
CA LEU A 15 -5.88 -1.69 0.56
C LEU A 15 -7.27 -1.14 0.21
N ARG A 16 -7.33 0.06 -0.37
CA ARG A 16 -8.59 0.64 -0.90
C ARG A 16 -9.00 0.04 -2.23
N GLN A 17 -8.02 -0.34 -3.03
CA GLN A 17 -8.19 -0.86 -4.38
C GLN A 17 -7.08 -1.85 -4.68
N ASP A 18 -7.26 -2.63 -5.75
CA ASP A 18 -6.31 -3.65 -6.15
C ASP A 18 -4.91 -3.05 -6.38
N ALA A 19 -3.91 -3.61 -5.72
CA ALA A 19 -2.51 -3.29 -5.99
C ALA A 19 -2.10 -4.06 -7.25
N VAL A 20 -1.87 -3.34 -8.33
CA VAL A 20 -1.47 -3.91 -9.62
C VAL A 20 0.01 -3.65 -9.89
N HIS A 21 0.67 -4.64 -10.47
CA HIS A 21 2.00 -4.50 -11.02
C HIS A 21 1.96 -3.66 -12.32
N ARG A 22 3.12 -3.11 -12.73
CA ARG A 22 3.27 -2.41 -14.02
C ARG A 22 2.86 -3.21 -15.25
N THR A 23 2.78 -4.53 -15.15
CA THR A 23 2.31 -5.42 -16.22
C THR A 23 0.79 -5.61 -16.24
N GLY A 24 0.05 -4.96 -15.34
CA GLY A 24 -1.40 -5.12 -15.17
C GLY A 24 -1.80 -6.34 -14.34
N ARG A 25 -0.83 -7.08 -13.76
CA ARG A 25 -1.11 -8.23 -12.90
C ARG A 25 -1.48 -7.76 -11.50
N ILE A 26 -2.59 -8.26 -10.96
CA ILE A 26 -2.99 -7.99 -9.56
C ILE A 26 -2.03 -8.74 -8.62
N ILE A 27 -1.44 -8.00 -7.70
CA ILE A 27 -0.57 -8.53 -6.63
C ILE A 27 -1.43 -8.77 -5.38
N LEU A 28 -2.20 -7.76 -4.97
CA LEU A 28 -3.09 -7.82 -3.82
C LEU A 28 -4.44 -7.21 -4.18
N ARG A 29 -5.49 -7.74 -3.56
CA ARG A 29 -6.87 -7.31 -3.82
C ARG A 29 -7.26 -6.14 -2.93
N ALA A 30 -8.21 -5.33 -3.40
CA ALA A 30 -8.88 -4.34 -2.56
C ALA A 30 -9.45 -5.00 -1.29
N GLY A 31 -9.36 -4.30 -0.15
CA GLY A 31 -9.78 -4.80 1.15
C GLY A 31 -8.78 -5.73 1.85
N HIS A 32 -7.68 -6.09 1.20
CA HIS A 32 -6.63 -6.89 1.82
C HIS A 32 -5.91 -6.09 2.90
N VAL A 33 -5.80 -6.64 4.11
CA VAL A 33 -4.99 -6.07 5.19
C VAL A 33 -3.54 -6.42 4.91
N LEU A 34 -2.70 -5.41 4.80
CA LEU A 34 -1.28 -5.57 4.56
C LEU A 34 -0.61 -6.19 5.78
N GLU A 35 0.19 -7.22 5.55
CA GLU A 35 1.13 -7.82 6.50
C GLU A 35 2.58 -7.44 6.14
N ASP A 36 3.56 -7.77 6.99
CA ASP A 36 4.97 -7.48 6.70
C ASP A 36 5.44 -8.18 5.40
N GLU A 37 4.96 -9.40 5.18
CA GLU A 37 5.22 -10.18 3.97
C GLU A 37 4.61 -9.55 2.71
N ASP A 38 3.43 -8.94 2.82
CA ASP A 38 2.80 -8.21 1.72
C ASP A 38 3.58 -6.97 1.34
N ILE A 39 4.01 -6.19 2.33
CA ILE A 39 4.80 -4.97 2.11
C ILE A 39 6.13 -5.34 1.45
N ARG A 40 6.77 -6.42 1.89
CA ARG A 40 7.99 -6.94 1.27
C ARG A 40 7.72 -7.39 -0.16
N SER A 41 6.61 -8.07 -0.41
CA SER A 41 6.20 -8.50 -1.74
C SER A 41 5.98 -7.30 -2.66
N LEU A 42 5.23 -6.29 -2.22
CA LEU A 42 5.00 -5.05 -2.99
C LEU A 42 6.31 -4.35 -3.36
N ARG A 43 7.28 -4.27 -2.44
CA ARG A 43 8.62 -3.74 -2.73
C ARG A 43 9.38 -4.60 -3.74
N ALA A 44 9.34 -5.93 -3.60
CA ALA A 44 10.00 -6.86 -4.52
C ALA A 44 9.42 -6.78 -5.95
N TRP A 45 8.11 -6.58 -6.05
CA TRP A 45 7.41 -6.33 -7.32
C TRP A 45 7.64 -4.92 -7.87
N GLY A 46 8.35 -4.04 -7.16
CA GLY A 46 8.63 -2.67 -7.62
C GLY A 46 7.39 -1.76 -7.61
N VAL A 47 6.37 -2.08 -6.79
CA VAL A 47 5.23 -1.19 -6.58
C VAL A 47 5.70 -0.02 -5.73
N THR A 48 5.58 1.20 -6.26
CA THR A 48 6.02 2.42 -5.58
C THR A 48 4.94 3.06 -4.73
N GLU A 49 3.68 2.90 -5.14
CA GLU A 49 2.52 3.57 -4.55
C GLU A 49 1.29 2.67 -4.59
N VAL A 50 0.49 2.73 -3.52
CA VAL A 50 -0.79 2.02 -3.40
C VAL A 50 -1.82 2.93 -2.70
N GLN A 51 -3.10 2.59 -2.79
CA GLN A 51 -4.16 3.32 -2.09
C GLN A 51 -4.66 2.52 -0.89
N ILE A 52 -4.85 3.19 0.25
CA ILE A 52 -5.23 2.57 1.53
C ILE A 52 -6.66 2.97 1.90
N ALA A 53 -7.44 2.01 2.36
CA ALA A 53 -8.75 2.17 2.98
C ALA A 53 -8.51 2.51 4.46
N GLY A 54 -8.14 3.76 4.72
CA GLY A 54 -7.91 4.29 6.04
C GLY A 54 -7.55 5.76 5.90
N ASP A 55 -8.42 6.62 6.41
CA ASP A 55 -8.06 8.02 6.66
C ASP A 55 -6.94 8.02 7.71
N GLU A 56 -6.00 8.95 7.63
CA GLU A 56 -4.88 9.06 8.57
C GLU A 56 -3.71 8.09 8.34
N VAL A 57 -3.10 8.21 7.16
CA VAL A 57 -1.64 8.13 7.12
C VAL A 57 -1.13 9.28 7.98
N VAL A 58 -0.75 8.97 9.22
CA VAL A 58 -0.17 9.92 10.18
C VAL A 58 1.02 10.59 9.49
N SER A 59 0.75 11.77 8.94
CA SER A 59 1.76 12.68 8.45
C SER A 59 2.51 13.20 9.66
N GLY A 60 3.52 12.47 10.11
CA GLY A 60 4.66 13.12 10.75
C GLY A 60 5.43 13.85 9.63
N LYS A 61 5.70 15.16 9.68
CA LYS A 61 5.87 16.09 10.82
C LYS A 61 6.21 17.50 10.21
N PRO A 62 6.59 18.57 10.95
CA PRO A 62 6.05 19.31 12.11
C PRO A 62 5.48 20.70 11.71
N ALA A 63 4.83 21.42 12.63
CA ALA A 63 4.86 22.89 12.67
C ALA A 63 5.14 23.34 14.11
#